data_AF-A0A2C5ZY92-F1
#
_entry.id   AF-A0A2C5ZY92-F1
#
_cell.length_a   1.000
_cell.length_b   1.000
_cell.length_c   1.000
_cell.angle_alpha   90.00
_cell.angle_beta   90.00
_cell.angle_gamma   90.00
#
_symmetry.space_group_name_H-M   'P 1'
#
loop_
_entity.id
_entity.type
_entity.pdbx_description
1 polymer ?
#
loop_
_entity_poly.entity_id
_entity_poly.type
_entity_poly.pdbx_seq_one_letter_code
_entity_poly.pdbx_strand_id
1 'polypeptide(L)'
;MEDIVTRWASDLSKYQKEFKEQATIVSTWDRNLVDNGEKIQKLYLDTFEAERASHEIERQLVAVESQQDELEAWLDRYESEVQDMFVKQIGPGEQLAGPDQERERTYKLAEKLTQQLDEKSRDLSKMVKEINEISGTLSKGAKAEDPLSQIVRVLNGHLTQLQWIDANAAALQAKVAAAQKSSGALNSHYAGADTDAAESFYRSYMGRR
;
A
#
# COMPACT_ATOMS: atom_id res chain seq x y z
N MET A 1 -10.08 49.09 68.49
CA MET A 1 -9.19 47.90 68.38
C MET A 1 -9.94 46.71 67.79
N GLU A 2 -11.17 46.42 68.23
CA GLU A 2 -11.99 45.32 67.71
C GLU A 2 -12.33 45.43 66.21
N ASP A 3 -12.51 46.64 65.66
CA ASP A 3 -12.77 46.84 64.23
C ASP A 3 -11.62 46.42 63.32
N ILE A 4 -10.38 46.53 63.79
CA ILE A 4 -9.17 46.14 63.04
C ILE A 4 -9.06 44.62 63.02
N VAL A 5 -9.33 43.96 64.15
CA VAL A 5 -9.34 42.50 64.26
C VAL A 5 -10.45 41.91 63.39
N THR A 6 -11.63 42.52 63.37
CA THR A 6 -12.77 42.10 62.52
C THR A 6 -12.44 42.26 61.03
N ARG A 7 -11.79 43.35 60.63
CA ARG A 7 -11.32 43.53 59.24
C ARG A 7 -10.28 42.50 58.84
N TRP A 8 -9.26 42.27 59.68
CA TRP A 8 -8.25 41.25 59.40
C TRP A 8 -8.83 39.84 59.30
N ALA A 9 -9.82 39.49 60.14
CA ALA A 9 -10.51 38.22 60.05
C ALA A 9 -11.32 38.08 58.74
N SER A 10 -11.98 39.15 58.30
CA SER A 10 -12.71 39.20 57.03
C SER A 10 -11.76 39.08 55.83
N ASP A 11 -10.68 39.85 55.81
CA ASP A 11 -9.69 39.84 54.72
C ASP A 11 -8.97 38.49 54.65
N LEU A 12 -8.63 37.89 55.80
CA LEU A 12 -8.04 36.56 55.86
C LEU A 12 -9.00 35.49 55.31
N SER A 13 -10.29 35.55 55.65
CA SER A 13 -11.30 34.63 55.10
C SER A 13 -11.46 34.80 53.59
N LYS A 14 -11.48 36.05 53.09
CA LYS A 14 -11.55 36.36 51.67
C LYS A 14 -10.34 35.80 50.91
N TYR A 15 -9.12 36.13 51.36
CA TYR A 15 -7.90 35.67 50.69
C TYR A 15 -7.69 34.17 50.84
N GLN A 16 -8.13 33.55 51.95
CA GLN A 16 -8.12 32.10 52.08
C GLN A 16 -9.02 31.43 51.03
N LYS A 17 -10.19 32.00 50.73
CA LYS A 17 -11.07 31.49 49.67
C LYS A 17 -10.44 31.64 48.28
N GLU A 18 -9.93 32.83 47.96
CA GLU A 18 -9.26 33.09 46.67
C GLU A 18 -8.03 32.20 46.48
N PHE A 19 -7.23 31.99 47.53
CA PHE A 19 -6.08 31.10 47.49
C PHE A 19 -6.48 29.64 47.20
N LYS A 20 -7.57 29.14 47.81
CA LYS A 20 -8.07 27.79 47.52
C LYS A 20 -8.55 27.65 46.07
N GLU A 21 -9.18 28.69 45.54
CA GLU A 21 -9.63 28.71 44.14
C GLU A 21 -8.44 28.72 43.18
N GLN A 22 -7.43 29.56 43.43
CA GLN A 22 -6.19 29.57 42.66
C GLN A 22 -5.44 28.23 42.75
N ALA A 23 -5.34 27.63 43.94
CA ALA A 23 -4.72 26.32 44.10
C ALA A 23 -5.44 25.23 43.29
N THR A 24 -6.78 25.32 43.18
CA THR A 24 -7.56 24.42 42.33
C THR A 24 -7.24 24.63 40.85
N ILE A 25 -7.17 25.89 40.39
CA ILE A 25 -6.80 26.21 39.00
C ILE A 25 -5.40 25.71 38.68
N VAL A 26 -4.41 25.97 39.54
CA VAL A 26 -3.03 25.47 39.37
C VAL A 26 -3.01 23.95 39.29
N SER A 27 -3.77 23.25 40.16
CA SER A 27 -3.88 21.79 40.09
C SER A 27 -4.45 21.29 38.76
N THR A 28 -5.42 22.00 38.16
CA THR A 28 -5.92 21.64 36.82
C THR A 28 -4.88 21.88 35.72
N TRP A 29 -4.10 22.97 35.82
CA TRP A 29 -3.02 23.24 34.88
C TRP A 29 -1.90 22.22 34.98
N ASP A 30 -1.51 21.81 36.18
CA ASP A 30 -0.51 20.77 36.40
C ASP A 30 -0.95 19.46 35.74
N ARG A 31 -2.23 19.08 35.90
CA ARG A 31 -2.75 17.87 35.26
C ARG A 31 -2.74 17.98 33.73
N ASN A 32 -3.16 19.11 33.17
CA ASN A 32 -3.09 19.35 31.73
C ASN A 32 -1.65 19.34 31.20
N LEU A 33 -0.69 19.82 32.00
CA LEU A 33 0.73 19.85 31.63
C LEU A 33 1.31 18.44 31.57
N VAL A 34 0.95 17.57 32.51
CA VAL A 34 1.31 16.15 32.47
C VAL A 34 0.67 15.46 31.26
N ASP A 35 -0.64 15.62 31.04
CA ASP A 35 -1.35 15.01 29.91
C ASP A 35 -0.77 15.45 28.56
N ASN A 36 -0.40 16.72 28.43
CA ASN A 36 0.28 17.23 27.23
C ASN A 36 1.71 16.72 27.12
N GLY A 37 2.43 16.57 28.25
CA GLY A 37 3.76 15.97 28.28
C GLY A 37 3.75 14.53 27.73
N GLU A 38 2.78 13.72 28.12
CA GLU A 38 2.61 12.35 27.59
C GLU A 38 2.34 12.36 26.08
N LYS A 39 1.47 13.26 25.59
CA LYS A 39 1.20 13.41 24.15
C LYS A 39 2.43 13.85 23.37
N ILE A 40 3.22 14.78 23.91
CA ILE A 40 4.48 15.24 23.29
C ILE A 40 5.47 14.09 23.24
N GLN A 41 5.60 13.30 24.30
CA GLN A 41 6.47 12.14 24.30
C GLN A 41 6.05 11.10 23.26
N LYS A 42 4.74 10.84 23.13
CA LYS A 42 4.23 9.95 22.08
C LYS A 42 4.54 10.49 20.69
N LEU A 43 4.27 11.78 20.43
CA LEU A 43 4.57 12.42 19.17
C LEU A 43 6.07 12.34 18.84
N TYR A 44 6.94 12.53 19.84
CA TYR A 44 8.39 12.41 19.66
C TYR A 44 8.80 11.00 19.20
N LEU A 45 8.25 9.96 19.84
CA LEU A 45 8.51 8.57 19.44
C LEU A 45 8.00 8.29 18.02
N ASP A 46 6.76 8.68 17.71
CA ASP A 46 6.16 8.50 16.38
C ASP A 46 6.97 9.27 15.31
N THR A 47 7.48 10.46 15.63
CA THR A 47 8.31 11.28 14.74
C THR A 47 9.67 10.62 14.48
N PHE A 48 10.29 10.08 15.52
CA PHE A 48 11.56 9.37 15.40
C PHE A 48 11.43 8.08 14.58
N GLU A 49 10.32 7.36 14.74
CA GLU A 49 10.02 6.19 13.90
C GLU A 49 9.80 6.59 12.44
N ALA A 50 9.06 7.67 12.19
CA ALA A 50 8.87 8.20 10.84
C ALA A 50 10.18 8.67 10.20
N GLU A 51 11.07 9.31 10.96
CA GLU A 51 12.42 9.71 10.50
C GLU A 51 13.24 8.49 10.09
N ARG A 52 13.24 7.44 10.93
CA ARG A 52 13.92 6.18 10.61
C ARG A 52 13.35 5.51 9.36
N ALA A 53 12.02 5.49 9.21
CA ALA A 53 11.37 4.96 8.02
C ALA A 53 11.72 5.79 6.77
N SER A 54 11.78 7.11 6.88
CA SER A 54 12.20 8.00 5.79
C SER A 54 13.64 7.73 5.36
N HIS A 55 14.56 7.54 6.30
CA HIS A 55 15.96 7.18 5.99
C HIS A 55 16.07 5.80 5.33
N GLU A 56 15.23 4.84 5.72
CA GLU A 56 15.16 3.54 5.06
C GLU A 56 14.68 3.67 3.62
N ILE A 57 13.63 4.46 3.37
CA ILE A 57 13.12 4.74 2.02
C ILE A 57 14.22 5.39 1.18
N GLU A 58 14.93 6.38 1.72
CA GLU A 58 16.02 7.05 1.01
C GLU A 58 17.13 6.05 0.60
N ARG A 59 17.52 5.16 1.52
CA ARG A 59 18.51 4.12 1.21
C ARG A 59 18.02 3.19 0.11
N GLN A 60 16.74 2.83 0.13
CA GLN A 60 16.14 1.98 -0.90
C GLN A 60 16.07 2.69 -2.26
N LEU A 61 15.75 3.99 -2.29
CA LEU A 61 15.72 4.79 -3.51
C LEU A 61 17.12 4.88 -4.13
N VAL A 62 18.16 5.17 -3.35
CA VAL A 62 19.56 5.19 -3.83
C VAL A 62 19.99 3.81 -4.37
N ALA A 63 19.57 2.72 -3.71
CA ALA A 63 19.86 1.37 -4.20
C ALA A 63 19.16 1.09 -5.54
N VAL A 64 17.91 1.52 -5.70
CA VAL A 64 17.17 1.40 -6.97
C VAL A 64 17.80 2.25 -8.06
N GLU A 65 18.23 3.48 -7.76
CA GLU A 65 18.92 4.37 -8.69
C GLU A 65 20.23 3.74 -9.17
N SER A 66 21.08 3.26 -8.24
CA SER A 66 22.31 2.55 -8.59
C SER A 66 22.07 1.30 -9.44
N GLN A 67 20.98 0.55 -9.19
CA GLN A 67 20.61 -0.59 -10.02
C GLN A 67 20.17 -0.17 -11.42
N GLN A 68 19.46 0.97 -11.55
CA GLN A 68 19.09 1.52 -12.86
C GLN A 68 20.33 1.92 -13.66
N ASP A 69 21.30 2.59 -13.03
CA ASP A 69 22.57 2.98 -13.66
C ASP A 69 23.38 1.75 -14.13
N GLU A 70 23.46 0.70 -13.31
CA GLU A 70 24.14 -0.54 -13.68
C GLU A 70 23.45 -1.25 -14.86
N LEU A 71 22.12 -1.31 -14.84
CA LEU A 71 21.34 -1.91 -15.93
C LEU A 71 21.47 -1.11 -17.23
N GLU A 72 21.47 0.23 -17.16
CA GLU A 72 21.72 1.10 -18.32
C GLU A 72 23.12 0.86 -18.88
N ALA A 73 24.16 0.82 -18.03
CA ALA A 73 25.51 0.54 -18.47
C ALA A 73 25.68 -0.86 -19.10
N TRP A 74 24.94 -1.87 -18.63
CA TRP A 74 24.91 -3.18 -19.27
C TRP A 74 24.16 -3.15 -20.60
N LEU A 75 23.06 -2.41 -20.68
CA LEU A 75 22.27 -2.24 -21.89
C LEU A 75 23.11 -1.56 -22.97
N ASP A 76 23.82 -0.47 -22.67
CA ASP A 76 24.76 0.20 -23.59
C ASP A 76 25.83 -0.75 -24.14
N ARG A 77 26.38 -1.60 -23.27
CA ARG A 77 27.37 -2.62 -23.68
C ARG A 77 26.76 -3.65 -24.62
N TYR A 78 25.59 -4.17 -24.28
CA TYR A 78 24.90 -5.14 -25.13
C TYR A 78 24.45 -4.54 -26.46
N GLU A 79 24.02 -3.28 -26.48
CA GLU A 79 23.72 -2.56 -27.72
C GLU A 79 24.97 -2.44 -28.60
N SER A 80 26.13 -2.10 -28.03
CA SER A 80 27.39 -2.08 -28.76
C SER A 80 27.80 -3.46 -29.30
N GLU A 81 27.64 -4.52 -28.50
CA GLU A 81 27.95 -5.89 -28.92
C GLU A 81 27.01 -6.38 -30.04
N VAL A 82 25.71 -6.07 -29.94
CA VAL A 82 24.72 -6.37 -30.97
C VAL A 82 25.05 -5.61 -32.26
N GLN A 83 25.41 -4.33 -32.17
CA GLN A 83 25.81 -3.53 -33.32
C GLN A 83 27.06 -4.12 -34.00
N ASP A 84 28.06 -4.54 -33.22
CA ASP A 84 29.26 -5.22 -33.73
C ASP A 84 28.93 -6.55 -34.41
N MET A 85 28.01 -7.34 -33.86
CA MET A 85 27.54 -8.59 -34.49
C MET A 85 26.82 -8.30 -35.82
N PHE A 86 25.97 -7.29 -35.86
CA PHE A 86 25.30 -6.84 -37.08
C PHE A 86 26.30 -6.47 -38.18
N VAL A 87 27.33 -5.67 -37.83
CA VAL A 87 28.40 -5.29 -38.76
C VAL A 87 29.18 -6.51 -39.27
N LYS A 88 29.47 -7.48 -38.40
CA LYS A 88 30.22 -8.71 -38.76
C LYS A 88 29.40 -9.68 -39.60
N GLN A 89 28.10 -9.83 -39.33
CA GLN A 89 27.24 -10.83 -39.95
C GLN A 89 26.70 -10.37 -41.31
N ILE A 90 26.53 -9.07 -41.50
CA ILE A 90 25.85 -8.50 -42.68
C ILE A 90 26.81 -7.72 -43.58
N GLY A 91 28.01 -7.37 -43.11
CA GLY A 91 28.92 -6.50 -43.85
C GLY A 91 28.37 -5.07 -44.01
N PRO A 92 29.17 -4.10 -44.48
CA PRO A 92 28.72 -2.72 -44.59
C PRO A 92 27.69 -2.59 -45.73
N GLY A 93 26.40 -2.48 -45.38
CA GLY A 93 25.34 -2.07 -46.31
C GLY A 93 24.44 -3.17 -46.87
N GLU A 94 24.59 -4.43 -46.47
CA GLU A 94 23.58 -5.46 -46.78
C GLU A 94 22.43 -5.39 -45.76
N GLN A 95 21.21 -5.75 -46.15
CA GLN A 95 20.06 -5.87 -45.23
C GLN A 95 19.89 -7.35 -44.89
N LEU A 96 19.33 -7.68 -43.71
CA LEU A 96 18.96 -9.07 -43.40
C LEU A 96 18.13 -9.64 -44.57
N ALA A 97 18.59 -10.75 -45.13
CA ALA A 97 17.94 -11.41 -46.26
C ALA A 97 17.20 -12.68 -45.79
N GLY A 98 15.98 -12.90 -46.32
CA GLY A 98 15.22 -14.13 -46.08
C GLY A 98 14.47 -14.16 -44.73
N PRO A 99 14.35 -15.33 -44.07
CA PRO A 99 13.52 -15.54 -42.88
C PRO A 99 13.80 -14.61 -41.70
N ASP A 100 15.00 -14.04 -41.60
CA ASP A 100 15.35 -13.14 -40.51
C ASP A 100 14.78 -11.73 -40.70
N GLN A 101 14.54 -11.29 -41.95
CA GLN A 101 13.86 -10.03 -42.24
C GLN A 101 12.38 -10.07 -41.81
N GLU A 102 11.74 -11.22 -42.01
CA GLU A 102 10.33 -11.41 -41.63
C GLU A 102 10.16 -11.49 -40.10
N ARG A 103 11.15 -12.11 -39.42
CA ARG A 103 11.25 -12.06 -37.95
C ARG A 103 11.45 -10.65 -37.43
N GLU A 104 12.39 -9.88 -37.99
CA GLU A 104 12.62 -8.48 -37.60
C GLU A 104 11.34 -7.64 -37.74
N ARG A 105 10.61 -7.78 -38.87
CA ARG A 105 9.34 -7.07 -39.08
C ARG A 105 8.29 -7.41 -38.03
N THR A 106 8.22 -8.68 -37.62
CA THR A 106 7.23 -9.14 -36.63
C THR A 106 7.56 -8.60 -35.23
N TYR A 107 8.83 -8.64 -34.81
CA TYR A 107 9.26 -8.08 -33.53
C TYR A 107 9.09 -6.55 -33.49
N LYS A 108 9.44 -5.86 -34.57
CA LYS A 108 9.25 -4.41 -34.68
C LYS A 108 7.77 -4.00 -34.65
N LEU A 109 6.89 -4.83 -35.22
CA LEU A 109 5.45 -4.61 -35.11
C LEU A 109 4.95 -4.81 -33.67
N ALA A 110 5.42 -5.85 -32.97
CA ALA A 110 5.06 -6.12 -31.58
C ALA A 110 5.53 -4.99 -30.64
N GLU A 111 6.75 -4.48 -30.83
CA GLU A 111 7.28 -3.31 -30.13
C GLU A 111 6.39 -2.09 -30.35
N LYS A 112 6.09 -1.76 -31.62
CA LYS A 112 5.23 -0.62 -31.97
C LYS A 112 3.83 -0.75 -31.37
N LEU A 113 3.25 -1.94 -31.37
CA LEU A 113 1.94 -2.19 -30.77
C LEU A 113 1.97 -1.96 -29.25
N THR A 114 3.04 -2.41 -28.59
CA THR A 114 3.24 -2.21 -27.15
C THR A 114 3.38 -0.73 -26.81
N GLN A 115 4.17 0.00 -27.59
CA GLN A 115 4.34 1.44 -27.44
C GLN A 115 3.01 2.19 -27.65
N GLN A 116 2.22 1.81 -28.66
CA GLN A 116 0.89 2.39 -28.89
C GLN A 116 -0.08 2.10 -27.75
N LEU A 117 -0.01 0.93 -27.14
CA LEU A 117 -0.86 0.59 -25.99
C LEU A 117 -0.47 1.42 -24.76
N ASP A 118 0.82 1.63 -24.52
CA ASP A 118 1.31 2.47 -23.42
C ASP A 118 0.92 3.95 -23.61
N GLU A 119 1.08 4.49 -24.81
CA GLU A 119 0.64 5.84 -25.15
C GLU A 119 -0.87 6.00 -24.92
N LYS A 120 -1.68 5.03 -25.37
CA LYS A 120 -3.13 5.03 -25.14
C LYS A 120 -3.49 4.91 -23.65
N SER A 121 -2.76 4.11 -22.88
CA SER A 121 -2.94 4.01 -21.41
C SER A 121 -2.65 5.35 -20.72
N ARG A 122 -1.58 6.03 -21.15
CA ARG A 122 -1.23 7.36 -20.66
C ARG A 122 -2.28 8.41 -21.04
N ASP A 123 -2.80 8.36 -22.25
CA ASP A 123 -3.85 9.27 -22.70
C ASP A 123 -5.19 9.03 -22.00
N LEU A 124 -5.56 7.78 -21.75
CA LEU A 124 -6.71 7.45 -20.89
C LEU A 124 -6.50 7.99 -19.47
N SER A 125 -5.29 7.87 -18.92
CA SER A 125 -4.96 8.42 -17.60
C SER A 125 -5.06 9.95 -17.57
N LYS A 126 -4.63 10.65 -18.63
CA LYS A 126 -4.83 12.10 -18.78
C LYS A 126 -6.30 12.46 -18.89
N MET A 127 -7.07 11.75 -19.73
CA MET A 127 -8.50 11.97 -19.88
C MET A 127 -9.25 11.78 -18.56
N VAL A 128 -8.88 10.78 -17.75
CA VAL A 128 -9.44 10.59 -16.40
C VAL A 128 -9.10 11.77 -15.50
N LYS A 129 -7.87 12.30 -15.54
CA LYS A 129 -7.49 13.51 -14.78
C LYS A 129 -8.30 14.73 -15.23
N GLU A 130 -8.40 14.97 -16.53
CA GLU A 130 -9.19 16.08 -17.09
C GLU A 130 -10.68 15.95 -16.74
N ILE A 131 -11.26 14.76 -16.82
CA ILE A 131 -12.65 14.50 -16.39
C ILE A 131 -12.81 14.78 -14.89
N ASN A 132 -11.86 14.36 -14.05
CA ASN A 132 -11.89 14.63 -12.62
C ASN A 132 -11.76 16.14 -12.32
N GLU A 133 -10.94 16.87 -13.08
CA GLU A 133 -10.80 18.32 -12.99
C GLU A 133 -12.07 19.05 -13.45
N ILE A 134 -12.65 18.65 -14.58
CA ILE A 134 -13.91 19.20 -15.11
C ILE A 134 -15.07 18.88 -14.15
N SER A 135 -15.16 17.66 -13.64
CA SER A 135 -16.18 17.25 -12.67
C SER A 135 -16.03 18.03 -11.35
N GLY A 136 -14.79 18.24 -10.88
CA GLY A 136 -14.50 19.05 -9.70
C GLY A 136 -14.83 20.52 -9.86
N THR A 137 -14.59 21.10 -11.04
CA THR A 137 -14.89 22.52 -11.33
C THR A 137 -16.38 22.76 -11.61
N LEU A 138 -17.05 21.88 -12.36
CA LEU A 138 -18.48 21.97 -12.70
C LEU A 138 -19.38 21.82 -11.47
N SER A 139 -18.99 20.96 -10.53
CA SER A 139 -19.81 20.70 -9.34
C SER A 139 -19.78 21.85 -8.32
N LYS A 140 -18.79 22.75 -8.37
CA LYS A 140 -18.53 23.68 -7.24
C LYS A 140 -18.05 25.10 -7.53
N GLY A 141 -17.65 25.45 -8.76
CA GLY A 141 -17.30 26.84 -9.13
C GLY A 141 -16.16 27.48 -8.33
N ALA A 142 -15.02 27.76 -8.97
CA ALA A 142 -13.90 28.64 -8.53
C ALA A 142 -13.30 28.52 -7.10
N LYS A 143 -13.80 27.66 -6.21
CA LYS A 143 -13.18 27.36 -4.91
C LYS A 143 -12.65 25.93 -4.93
N ALA A 144 -11.39 25.79 -5.36
CA ALA A 144 -10.68 24.52 -5.49
C ALA A 144 -10.48 23.75 -4.16
N GLU A 145 -10.82 24.36 -3.02
CA GLU A 145 -10.60 23.84 -1.66
C GLU A 145 -11.88 23.93 -0.81
N ASP A 146 -13.00 23.38 -1.30
CA ASP A 146 -14.19 23.18 -0.47
C ASP A 146 -14.02 21.92 0.41
N PRO A 147 -14.12 21.99 1.75
CA PRO A 147 -14.06 20.83 2.65
C PRO A 147 -14.98 19.68 2.22
N LEU A 148 -16.14 19.97 1.63
CA LEU A 148 -17.04 18.93 1.14
C LEU A 148 -16.43 18.15 -0.06
N SER A 149 -15.58 18.78 -0.88
CA SER A 149 -14.85 18.10 -1.97
C SER A 149 -13.80 17.13 -1.41
N GLN A 150 -13.08 17.56 -0.37
CA GLN A 150 -12.12 16.71 0.33
C GLN A 150 -12.81 15.49 0.95
N ILE A 151 -13.96 15.69 1.60
CA ILE A 151 -14.76 14.59 2.18
C ILE A 151 -15.18 13.58 1.09
N VAL A 152 -15.71 14.05 -0.04
CA VAL A 152 -16.13 13.15 -1.13
C VAL A 152 -14.93 12.38 -1.70
N ARG A 153 -13.76 13.01 -1.84
CA ARG A 153 -12.54 12.33 -2.29
C ARG A 153 -12.09 11.25 -1.31
N VAL A 154 -12.05 11.55 -0.02
CA VAL A 154 -11.69 10.58 1.03
C VAL A 154 -12.69 9.43 1.06
N LEU A 155 -13.98 9.71 0.96
CA LEU A 155 -15.03 8.68 0.98
C LEU A 155 -14.95 7.77 -0.25
N ASN A 156 -14.69 8.33 -1.43
CA ASN A 156 -14.44 7.53 -2.64
C ASN A 156 -13.17 6.66 -2.49
N GLY A 157 -12.13 7.18 -1.84
CA GLY A 157 -10.95 6.40 -1.47
C GLY A 157 -11.28 5.26 -0.50
N HIS A 158 -12.07 5.52 0.53
CA HIS A 158 -12.52 4.50 1.48
C HIS A 158 -13.41 3.45 0.81
N LEU A 159 -14.30 3.85 -0.11
CA LEU A 159 -15.16 2.92 -0.84
C LEU A 159 -14.34 1.98 -1.72
N THR A 160 -13.36 2.51 -2.46
CA THR A 160 -12.47 1.69 -3.28
C THR A 160 -11.60 0.77 -2.43
N GLN A 161 -11.11 1.23 -1.28
CA GLN A 161 -10.42 0.38 -0.30
C GLN A 161 -11.32 -0.73 0.25
N LEU A 162 -12.57 -0.43 0.62
CA LEU A 162 -13.52 -1.42 1.12
C LEU A 162 -13.87 -2.46 0.05
N GLN A 163 -14.08 -2.04 -1.19
CA GLN A 163 -14.30 -2.96 -2.32
C GLN A 163 -13.09 -3.87 -2.54
N TRP A 164 -11.88 -3.34 -2.42
CA TRP A 164 -10.65 -4.13 -2.51
C TRP A 164 -10.55 -5.13 -1.34
N ILE A 165 -10.87 -4.71 -0.11
CA ILE A 165 -10.89 -5.61 1.05
C ILE A 165 -11.92 -6.72 0.86
N ASP A 166 -13.13 -6.40 0.41
CA ASP A 166 -14.20 -7.37 0.17
C ASP A 166 -13.81 -8.40 -0.89
N ALA A 167 -13.28 -7.94 -2.03
CA ALA A 167 -12.79 -8.82 -3.10
C ALA A 167 -11.68 -9.76 -2.62
N ASN A 168 -10.71 -9.24 -1.86
CA ASN A 168 -9.60 -10.06 -1.34
C ASN A 168 -10.06 -11.01 -0.23
N ALA A 169 -10.98 -10.59 0.63
CA ALA A 169 -11.57 -11.44 1.66
C ALA A 169 -12.34 -12.60 1.02
N ALA A 170 -13.15 -12.33 -0.01
CA ALA A 170 -13.85 -13.36 -0.78
C ALA A 170 -12.87 -14.32 -1.47
N ALA A 171 -11.80 -13.80 -2.08
CA ALA A 171 -10.75 -14.62 -2.69
C ALA A 171 -10.04 -15.51 -1.66
N LEU A 172 -9.73 -14.97 -0.48
CA LEU A 172 -9.13 -15.72 0.63
C LEU A 172 -10.09 -16.81 1.13
N GLN A 173 -11.37 -16.49 1.30
CA GLN A 173 -12.40 -17.44 1.71
C GLN A 173 -12.54 -18.60 0.70
N ALA A 174 -12.49 -18.29 -0.60
CA ALA A 174 -12.50 -19.31 -1.65
C ALA A 174 -11.27 -20.22 -1.57
N LYS A 175 -10.07 -19.66 -1.33
CA LYS A 175 -8.84 -20.44 -1.12
C LYS A 175 -8.93 -21.33 0.12
N VAL A 176 -9.47 -20.83 1.23
CA VAL A 176 -9.67 -21.61 2.46
C VAL A 176 -10.66 -22.75 2.23
N ALA A 177 -11.79 -22.49 1.56
CA ALA A 177 -12.77 -23.52 1.24
C ALA A 177 -12.19 -24.61 0.32
N ALA A 178 -11.36 -24.22 -0.66
CA ALA A 178 -10.64 -25.17 -1.51
C ALA A 178 -9.63 -26.00 -0.69
N ALA A 179 -8.86 -25.38 0.20
CA ALA A 179 -7.93 -26.06 1.08
C ALA A 179 -8.64 -27.04 2.02
N GLN A 180 -9.76 -26.65 2.64
CA GLN A 180 -10.59 -27.53 3.48
C GLN A 180 -11.14 -28.73 2.70
N LYS A 181 -11.63 -28.52 1.47
CA LYS A 181 -12.07 -29.62 0.59
C LYS A 181 -10.92 -30.56 0.24
N SER A 182 -9.73 -30.02 -0.09
CA SER A 182 -8.55 -30.84 -0.39
C SER A 182 -8.06 -31.62 0.83
N SER A 183 -8.10 -31.02 2.02
CA SER A 183 -7.77 -31.68 3.29
C SER A 183 -8.80 -32.76 3.64
N GLY A 184 -10.09 -32.50 3.41
CA GLY A 184 -11.15 -33.49 3.58
C GLY A 184 -11.04 -34.65 2.59
N ALA A 185 -10.64 -34.37 1.34
CA ALA A 185 -10.39 -35.40 0.33
C ALA A 185 -9.19 -36.27 0.68
N LEU A 186 -8.09 -35.69 1.16
CA LEU A 186 -6.92 -36.43 1.66
C LEU A 186 -7.26 -37.29 2.87
N ASN A 187 -8.03 -36.76 3.83
CA ASN A 187 -8.46 -37.52 5.01
C ASN A 187 -9.44 -38.66 4.66
N SER A 188 -10.32 -38.43 3.68
CA SER A 188 -11.21 -39.46 3.12
C SER A 188 -10.42 -40.54 2.36
N HIS A 189 -9.36 -40.17 1.65
CA HIS A 189 -8.50 -41.11 0.93
C HIS A 189 -7.71 -42.02 1.89
N TYR A 190 -7.24 -41.50 3.02
CA TYR A 190 -6.60 -42.32 4.07
C TYR A 190 -7.60 -43.22 4.81
N ALA A 191 -8.79 -42.73 5.14
CA ALA A 191 -9.82 -43.54 5.81
C ALA A 191 -10.42 -44.62 4.88
N GLY A 192 -10.55 -44.32 3.58
CA GLY A 192 -11.08 -45.23 2.57
C GLY A 192 -10.08 -46.32 2.12
N ALA A 193 -8.78 -46.01 2.08
CA ALA A 193 -7.76 -46.96 1.65
C ALA A 193 -7.59 -48.13 2.63
N ASP A 194 -7.65 -47.88 3.95
CA ASP A 194 -7.57 -48.96 4.96
C ASP A 194 -8.81 -49.87 4.95
N THR A 195 -10.00 -49.29 4.75
CA THR A 195 -11.25 -50.07 4.67
C THR A 195 -11.36 -50.87 3.38
N ASP A 196 -10.98 -50.30 2.22
CA ASP A 196 -11.07 -50.98 0.92
C ASP A 196 -9.99 -52.06 0.77
N ALA A 197 -8.78 -51.83 1.32
CA ALA A 197 -7.74 -52.85 1.41
C ALA A 197 -8.14 -54.01 2.34
N ALA A 198 -8.75 -53.72 3.50
CA ALA A 198 -9.25 -54.75 4.39
C ALA A 198 -10.44 -55.52 3.79
N GLU A 199 -11.40 -54.82 3.18
CA GLU A 199 -12.63 -55.40 2.63
C GLU A 199 -12.36 -56.24 1.36
N SER A 200 -11.42 -55.81 0.51
CA SER A 200 -10.93 -56.61 -0.63
C SER A 200 -10.20 -57.88 -0.18
N PHE A 201 -9.42 -57.82 0.90
CA PHE A 201 -8.77 -58.99 1.49
C PHE A 201 -9.79 -59.98 2.05
N TYR A 202 -10.80 -59.51 2.80
CA TYR A 202 -11.89 -60.36 3.31
C TYR A 202 -12.75 -60.97 2.19
N ARG A 203 -13.04 -60.25 1.11
CA ARG A 203 -13.74 -60.78 -0.08
C ARG A 203 -12.95 -61.90 -0.75
N SER A 204 -11.63 -61.74 -0.89
CA SER A 204 -10.77 -62.76 -1.50
C SER A 204 -10.69 -64.04 -0.67
N TYR A 205 -10.80 -63.93 0.66
CA TYR A 205 -10.76 -65.05 1.59
C TYR A 205 -12.11 -65.78 1.69
N MET A 206 -13.24 -65.06 1.64
CA MET A 206 -14.58 -65.63 1.76
C MET A 206 -15.20 -66.08 0.43
N GLY A 207 -14.73 -65.57 -0.71
CA GLY A 207 -15.19 -65.97 -2.06
C GLY A 207 -14.66 -67.32 -2.55
N ARG A 208 -13.85 -68.01 -1.73
CA ARG A 208 -13.32 -69.36 -2.00
C ARG A 208 -13.92 -70.37 -1.01
N ARG A 209 -15.22 -70.55 -1.05
CA ARG A 209 -15.88 -71.74 -0.48
C ARG A 209 -16.97 -72.23 -1.42
#